data_AF-A0AB40AKN4-F1
#
_entry.id   AF-A0AB40AKN4-F1
#
_cell.length_a   1.000
_cell.length_b   1.000
_cell.length_c   1.000
_cell.angle_alpha   90.00
_cell.angle_beta   90.00
_cell.angle_gamma   90.00
#
_symmetry.space_group_name_H-M   'P 1'
#
loop_
_entity.id
_entity.type
_entity.pdbx_description
1 polymer ?
#
loop_
_entity_poly.entity_id
_entity_poly.type
_entity_poly.pdbx_seq_one_letter_code
_entity_poly.pdbx_strand_id
1 'polypeptide(L)'
;MYRMGIMALIAPDIPGINRDRCVKMAIVHDIAEAIVGDITPFDGVSKLEKSRMEKEALDHMCKLLGGESRAKKIVELWTEYEENSSPEAKIVKDFDKVEMILQALEYEKEQEIDLDEFFQSTVGKFQTDVGRAWATEIVSRRKKSD
;
A
#
# COMPACT_ATOMS: atom_id res chain seq x y z
N MET A 1 3.08 3.44 -4.83
CA MET A 1 4.48 3.37 -4.31
C MET A 1 5.18 4.72 -4.01
N TYR A 2 5.47 5.62 -4.97
CA TYR A 2 6.29 6.83 -4.69
C TYR A 2 5.72 7.73 -3.59
N ARG A 3 4.44 8.12 -3.70
CA ARG A 3 3.76 8.95 -2.68
C ARG A 3 3.73 8.26 -1.32
N MET A 4 3.56 6.94 -1.28
CA MET A 4 3.60 6.17 -0.03
C MET A 4 4.99 6.23 0.64
N GLY A 5 6.08 6.19 -0.13
CA GLY A 5 7.42 6.40 0.41
C GLY A 5 7.59 7.78 1.05
N ILE A 6 7.05 8.82 0.41
CA ILE A 6 7.01 10.18 0.97
C ILE A 6 6.12 10.25 2.20
N MET A 7 4.95 9.61 2.19
CA MET A 7 4.05 9.50 3.33
C MET A 7 4.74 8.87 4.54
N ALA A 8 5.47 7.78 4.34
CA ALA A 8 6.29 7.18 5.40
C ALA A 8 7.39 8.12 5.90
N LEU A 9 7.99 8.92 5.01
CA LEU A 9 9.02 9.90 5.38
C LEU A 9 8.47 11.05 6.23
N ILE A 10 7.28 11.57 5.91
CA ILE A 10 6.67 12.74 6.58
C ILE A 10 5.76 12.37 7.75
N ALA A 11 5.45 11.08 7.93
CA ALA A 11 4.65 10.61 9.05
C ALA A 11 5.30 11.03 10.39
N PRO A 12 4.50 11.36 11.41
CA PRO A 12 5.03 11.70 12.73
C PRO A 12 5.91 10.58 13.28
N ASP A 13 6.86 10.92 14.15
CA ASP A 13 7.65 9.90 14.86
C ASP A 13 6.71 9.09 15.78
N ILE A 14 6.60 7.79 15.52
CA ILE A 14 5.79 6.87 16.33
C ILE A 14 6.76 6.04 17.17
N PRO A 15 6.65 6.05 18.52
CA PRO A 15 7.52 5.26 19.39
C PRO A 15 7.52 3.77 19.01
N GLY A 16 8.71 3.21 18.83
CA GLY A 16 8.89 1.80 18.48
C GLY A 16 8.74 1.46 16.99
N ILE A 17 8.49 2.45 16.12
CA ILE A 17 8.41 2.26 14.67
C ILE A 17 9.71 2.68 13.99
N ASN A 18 10.20 1.83 13.08
CA ASN A 18 11.33 2.16 12.23
C ASN A 18 10.88 2.81 10.90
N ARG A 19 11.02 4.14 10.80
CA ARG A 19 10.68 4.90 9.59
C ARG A 19 11.40 4.38 8.33
N ASP A 20 12.69 4.09 8.41
CA ASP A 20 13.46 3.58 7.26
C ASP A 20 12.90 2.26 6.75
N ARG A 21 12.39 1.41 7.66
CA ARG A 21 11.73 0.16 7.30
C ARG A 21 10.39 0.42 6.60
N CYS A 22 9.56 1.35 7.12
CA CYS A 22 8.32 1.77 6.46
C CYS A 22 8.57 2.30 5.04
N VAL A 23 9.58 3.16 4.86
CA VAL A 23 9.94 3.71 3.53
C VAL A 23 10.36 2.60 2.58
N LYS A 24 11.25 1.69 3.02
CA LYS A 24 11.69 0.55 2.20
C LYS A 24 10.52 -0.35 1.83
N MET A 25 9.64 -0.65 2.78
CA MET A 25 8.47 -1.49 2.56
C MET A 25 7.49 -0.85 1.57
N ALA A 26 7.19 0.45 1.72
CA ALA A 26 6.34 1.19 0.79
C ALA A 26 6.87 1.18 -0.66
N ILE A 27 8.19 1.14 -0.83
CA ILE A 27 8.83 1.06 -2.16
C ILE A 27 8.74 -0.34 -2.77
N VAL A 28 8.70 -1.42 -1.97
CA VAL A 28 8.82 -2.80 -2.48
C VAL A 28 7.53 -3.63 -2.40
N HIS A 29 6.50 -3.17 -1.70
CA HIS A 29 5.32 -4.00 -1.46
C HIS A 29 4.61 -4.46 -2.75
N ASP A 30 4.50 -3.59 -3.76
CA ASP A 30 3.91 -3.91 -5.08
C ASP A 30 4.96 -4.27 -6.14
N ILE A 31 6.20 -4.58 -5.75
CA ILE A 31 7.27 -4.84 -6.74
C ILE A 31 6.94 -6.02 -7.68
N ALA A 32 6.14 -6.98 -7.19
CA ALA A 32 5.68 -8.13 -7.96
C ALA A 32 4.80 -7.74 -9.16
N GLU A 33 4.07 -6.63 -9.08
CA GLU A 33 3.16 -6.16 -10.13
C GLU A 33 3.89 -5.77 -11.42
N ALA A 34 5.21 -5.53 -11.34
CA ALA A 34 6.05 -5.35 -12.52
C ALA A 34 6.07 -6.58 -13.45
N ILE A 35 5.73 -7.77 -12.93
CA ILE A 35 5.62 -9.02 -13.68
C ILE A 35 4.17 -9.50 -13.76
N VAL A 36 3.44 -9.48 -12.64
CA VAL A 36 2.08 -10.06 -12.59
C VAL A 36 0.98 -9.10 -13.04
N GLY A 37 1.30 -7.80 -13.17
CA GLY A 37 0.32 -6.73 -13.35
C GLY A 37 -0.38 -6.34 -12.05
N ASP A 38 -1.10 -5.22 -12.06
CA ASP A 38 -1.96 -4.81 -10.94
C ASP A 38 -3.26 -5.63 -11.00
N ILE A 39 -3.38 -6.64 -10.13
CA ILE A 39 -4.54 -7.51 -10.04
C ILE A 39 -5.58 -6.89 -9.10
N THR A 40 -6.70 -6.49 -9.67
CA THR A 40 -7.80 -5.82 -8.98
C THR A 40 -8.86 -6.81 -8.49
N PRO A 41 -9.78 -6.38 -7.60
CA PRO A 41 -10.92 -7.21 -7.20
C PRO A 41 -11.85 -7.65 -8.35
N PHE A 42 -11.80 -6.98 -9.50
CA PHE A 42 -12.65 -7.26 -10.65
C PHE A 42 -12.10 -8.36 -11.57
N ASP A 43 -10.84 -8.74 -11.42
CA ASP A 43 -10.17 -9.74 -12.28
C ASP A 43 -10.54 -11.19 -11.92
N GLY A 44 -11.31 -11.41 -10.85
CA GLY A 44 -11.76 -12.74 -10.44
C GLY A 44 -10.65 -13.66 -9.90
N VAL A 45 -9.45 -13.12 -9.67
CA VAL A 45 -8.31 -13.85 -9.10
C VAL A 45 -8.47 -13.93 -7.58
N SER A 46 -8.40 -15.16 -7.04
CA SER A 46 -8.46 -15.35 -5.58
C SER A 46 -7.23 -14.76 -4.89
N LYS A 47 -7.36 -14.34 -3.63
CA LYS A 47 -6.22 -13.84 -2.84
C LYS A 47 -5.06 -14.83 -2.75
N LEU A 48 -5.38 -16.13 -2.63
CA LEU A 48 -4.38 -17.19 -2.57
C LEU A 48 -3.59 -17.27 -3.88
N GLU A 49 -4.29 -17.16 -5.01
CA GLU A 49 -3.67 -17.21 -6.33
C GLU A 49 -2.86 -15.95 -6.64
N LYS A 50 -3.37 -14.76 -6.29
CA LYS A 50 -2.62 -13.49 -6.35
C LYS A 50 -1.30 -13.61 -5.59
N SER A 51 -1.36 -14.03 -4.33
CA SER A 51 -0.18 -14.19 -3.48
C SER A 51 0.81 -15.23 -4.03
N ARG A 52 0.33 -16.34 -4.61
CA ARG A 52 1.18 -17.34 -5.28
C ARG A 52 1.91 -16.74 -6.48
N MET A 53 1.18 -16.05 -7.36
CA MET A 53 1.74 -15.41 -8.56
C MET A 53 2.78 -14.34 -8.19
N GLU A 54 2.46 -13.48 -7.22
CA GLU A 54 3.37 -12.42 -6.76
C GLU A 54 4.64 -12.98 -6.13
N LYS A 55 4.51 -14.05 -5.35
CA LYS A 55 5.67 -14.76 -4.77
C LYS A 55 6.57 -15.36 -5.85
N GLU A 56 5.99 -15.98 -6.88
CA GLU A 56 6.76 -16.52 -8.01
C GLU A 56 7.49 -15.43 -8.80
N ALA A 57 6.83 -14.29 -9.02
CA ALA A 57 7.45 -13.11 -9.62
C ALA A 57 8.62 -12.59 -8.77
N LEU A 58 8.43 -12.51 -7.45
CA LEU A 58 9.46 -12.05 -6.53
C LEU A 58 10.67 -12.99 -6.49
N ASP A 59 10.44 -14.30 -6.47
CA ASP A 59 11.49 -15.32 -6.54
C ASP A 59 12.28 -15.23 -7.86
N HIS A 60 11.59 -14.95 -8.97
CA HIS A 60 12.24 -14.70 -10.26
C HIS A 60 13.12 -13.44 -10.22
N MET A 61 12.59 -12.31 -9.74
CA MET A 61 13.36 -11.07 -9.60
C MET A 61 14.58 -11.23 -8.69
N CYS A 62 14.44 -11.97 -7.59
CA CYS A 62 15.52 -12.25 -6.66
C CYS A 62 16.67 -13.05 -7.28
N LYS A 63 16.35 -13.99 -8.18
CA LYS A 63 17.38 -14.73 -8.94
C LYS A 63 18.17 -13.80 -9.89
N LEU A 64 17.52 -12.80 -10.46
CA LEU A 64 18.14 -11.84 -11.39
C LEU A 64 19.02 -10.80 -10.70
N LEU A 65 18.59 -10.27 -9.54
CA LEU A 65 19.29 -9.22 -8.81
C LEU A 65 20.71 -9.61 -8.39
N GLY A 66 20.96 -10.90 -8.16
CA GLY A 66 22.21 -11.38 -7.56
C GLY A 66 22.42 -10.85 -6.13
N GLY A 67 23.38 -11.42 -5.40
CA GLY A 67 23.65 -11.01 -4.03
C GLY A 67 22.55 -11.42 -3.05
N GLU A 68 22.63 -12.68 -2.60
CA GLU A 68 21.65 -13.37 -1.75
C GLU A 68 21.11 -12.53 -0.59
N SER A 69 21.97 -11.72 0.06
CA SER A 69 21.57 -10.90 1.20
C SER A 69 20.67 -9.70 0.85
N ARG A 70 20.79 -9.13 -0.36
CA ARG A 70 19.92 -8.02 -0.80
C ARG A 70 18.57 -8.55 -1.26
N ALA A 71 18.57 -9.61 -2.06
CA ALA A 71 17.37 -10.32 -2.48
C ALA A 71 16.55 -10.76 -1.27
N LYS A 72 17.20 -11.38 -0.26
CA LYS A 72 16.54 -11.81 0.96
C LYS A 72 15.84 -10.67 1.71
N LYS A 73 16.45 -9.48 1.79
CA LYS A 73 15.84 -8.31 2.45
C LYS A 73 14.58 -7.83 1.73
N ILE A 74 14.54 -7.89 0.40
CA ILE A 74 13.35 -7.53 -0.37
C ILE A 74 12.23 -8.53 -0.09
N VAL A 75 12.54 -9.83 -0.13
CA VAL A 75 11.59 -10.89 0.21
C VAL A 75 11.05 -10.73 1.63
N GLU A 76 11.93 -10.47 2.61
CA GLU A 76 11.52 -10.25 4.00
C GLU A 76 10.55 -9.07 4.14
N LEU A 77 10.83 -7.93 3.50
CA LEU A 77 9.95 -6.76 3.54
C LEU A 77 8.60 -7.02 2.85
N TRP A 78 8.62 -7.69 1.69
CA TRP A 78 7.41 -8.03 0.95
C TRP A 78 6.54 -9.02 1.74
N THR A 79 7.13 -10.08 2.29
CA THR A 79 6.42 -11.05 3.13
C THR A 79 5.83 -10.41 4.38
N GLU A 80 6.59 -9.54 5.06
CA GLU A 80 6.08 -8.80 6.23
C GLU A 80 4.89 -7.91 5.90
N TYR A 81 4.91 -7.24 4.74
CA TYR A 81 3.78 -6.48 4.25
C TYR A 81 2.56 -7.37 3.99
N GLU A 82 2.74 -8.45 3.22
CA GLU A 82 1.65 -9.36 2.84
C GLU A 82 0.98 -10.02 4.06
N GLU A 83 1.79 -10.48 5.01
CA GLU A 83 1.32 -11.09 6.26
C GLU A 83 0.77 -10.05 7.25
N ASN A 84 0.99 -8.75 7.00
CA ASN A 84 0.61 -7.65 7.90
C ASN A 84 1.11 -7.88 9.34
N SER A 85 2.33 -8.42 9.46
CA SER A 85 2.81 -9.06 10.69
C SER A 85 3.50 -8.11 11.67
N SER A 86 3.90 -6.92 11.23
CA SER A 86 4.56 -5.90 12.05
C SER A 86 3.76 -4.61 12.20
N PRO A 87 4.06 -3.77 13.21
CA PRO A 87 3.53 -2.42 13.30
C PRO A 87 3.85 -1.56 12.04
N GLU A 88 5.05 -1.69 11.48
CA GLU A 88 5.46 -1.04 10.23
C GLU A 88 4.56 -1.47 9.06
N ALA A 89 4.30 -2.76 8.89
CA ALA A 89 3.42 -3.27 7.83
C ALA A 89 2.00 -2.74 7.95
N LYS A 90 1.47 -2.63 9.18
CA LYS A 90 0.15 -2.05 9.42
C LYS A 90 0.09 -0.57 9.03
N ILE A 91 1.14 0.19 9.33
CA ILE A 91 1.26 1.59 8.90
C ILE A 91 1.31 1.69 7.38
N VAL A 92 2.14 0.89 6.72
CA VAL A 92 2.29 0.95 5.26
C VAL A 92 1.01 0.49 4.55
N LYS A 93 0.31 -0.54 5.07
CA LYS A 93 -1.02 -0.93 4.55
C LYS A 93 -2.08 0.15 4.75
N ASP A 94 -1.97 0.97 5.79
CA ASP A 94 -2.85 2.13 5.95
C ASP A 94 -2.48 3.23 4.95
N PHE A 95 -1.19 3.49 4.73
CA PHE A 95 -0.73 4.46 3.73
C PHE A 95 -1.15 4.10 2.31
N ASP A 96 -1.14 2.81 1.96
CA ASP A 96 -1.65 2.32 0.69
C ASP A 96 -3.11 2.75 0.45
N LYS A 97 -3.98 2.48 1.44
CA LYS A 97 -5.38 2.89 1.40
C LYS A 97 -5.57 4.40 1.43
N VAL A 98 -4.78 5.12 2.23
CA VAL A 98 -4.82 6.59 2.32
C VAL A 98 -4.44 7.21 0.97
N GLU A 99 -3.40 6.70 0.33
CA GLU A 99 -2.95 7.17 -0.98
C GLU A 99 -4.01 6.91 -2.05
N MET A 100 -4.61 5.73 -2.06
CA MET A 100 -5.71 5.38 -2.95
C MET A 100 -6.91 6.34 -2.84
N ILE A 101 -7.40 6.62 -1.63
CA ILE A 101 -8.54 7.56 -1.47
C ILE A 101 -8.17 9.03 -1.69
N LEU A 102 -6.90 9.39 -1.49
CA LEU A 102 -6.41 10.73 -1.81
C LEU A 102 -6.36 10.92 -3.34
N GLN A 103 -5.86 9.93 -4.06
CA GLN A 103 -5.84 9.93 -5.52
C GLN A 103 -7.26 9.92 -6.10
N ALA A 104 -8.19 9.15 -5.51
CA ALA A 104 -9.60 9.17 -5.88
C ALA A 104 -10.18 10.59 -5.71
N LEU A 105 -9.97 11.24 -4.56
CA LEU A 105 -10.43 12.62 -4.34
C LEU A 105 -9.86 13.62 -5.38
N GLU A 106 -8.59 13.46 -5.76
CA GLU A 106 -7.94 14.30 -6.77
C GLU A 106 -8.62 14.11 -8.14
N TYR A 107 -8.89 12.86 -8.54
CA TYR A 107 -9.57 12.56 -9.80
C TYR A 107 -11.05 13.01 -9.82
N GLU A 108 -11.80 12.84 -8.73
CA GLU A 108 -13.17 13.37 -8.65
C GLU A 108 -13.21 14.88 -8.90
N LYS A 109 -12.25 15.62 -8.35
CA LYS A 109 -12.17 17.09 -8.50
C LYS A 109 -11.75 17.54 -9.90
N GLU A 110 -10.84 16.81 -10.51
CA GLU A 110 -10.29 17.18 -11.83
C GLU A 110 -11.22 16.75 -12.97
N GLN A 111 -11.87 15.59 -12.84
CA GLN A 111 -12.61 14.95 -13.93
C GLN A 111 -14.12 14.98 -13.73
N GLU A 112 -14.62 15.49 -12.59
CA GLU A 112 -16.05 15.55 -12.25
C GLU A 112 -16.75 14.17 -12.31
N ILE A 113 -16.03 13.13 -11.87
CA ILE A 113 -16.53 11.74 -11.78
C ILE A 113 -16.81 11.35 -10.32
N ASP A 114 -17.65 10.34 -10.12
CA ASP A 114 -17.90 9.75 -8.79
C ASP A 114 -17.03 8.51 -8.59
N LEU A 115 -16.22 8.53 -7.53
CA LEU A 115 -15.34 7.43 -7.12
C LEU A 115 -15.66 6.98 -5.69
N ASP A 116 -16.93 7.10 -5.25
CA ASP A 116 -17.37 6.72 -3.89
C ASP A 116 -16.98 5.28 -3.53
N GLU A 117 -16.96 4.37 -4.49
CA GLU A 117 -16.59 2.97 -4.27
C GLU A 117 -15.21 2.82 -3.61
N PHE A 118 -14.24 3.67 -3.97
CA PHE A 118 -12.90 3.65 -3.37
C PHE A 118 -12.95 4.05 -1.89
N PHE A 119 -13.76 5.06 -1.54
CA PHE A 119 -13.95 5.47 -0.16
C PHE A 119 -14.67 4.39 0.65
N GLN A 120 -15.79 3.85 0.14
CA GLN A 120 -16.54 2.78 0.80
C GLN A 120 -15.66 1.54 1.01
N SER A 121 -14.77 1.24 0.06
CA SER A 121 -13.86 0.10 0.15
C SER A 121 -12.89 0.20 1.33
N THR A 122 -12.66 1.39 1.91
CA THR A 122 -11.71 1.60 3.02
C THR A 122 -12.35 1.73 4.40
N VAL A 123 -13.69 1.85 4.48
CA VAL A 123 -14.41 2.02 5.74
C VAL A 123 -14.10 0.87 6.70
N GLY A 124 -13.65 1.21 7.92
CA GLY A 124 -13.32 0.23 8.96
C GLY A 124 -12.03 -0.57 8.72
N LYS A 125 -11.24 -0.25 7.68
CA LYS A 125 -10.00 -0.99 7.34
C LYS A 125 -8.70 -0.35 7.82
N PHE A 126 -8.75 0.85 8.41
CA PHE A 126 -7.58 1.56 8.94
C PHE A 126 -7.20 1.05 10.33
N GLN A 127 -5.96 0.58 10.48
CA GLN A 127 -5.47 -0.12 11.66
C GLN A 127 -4.83 0.82 12.69
N THR A 128 -4.21 1.90 12.22
CA THR A 128 -3.34 2.80 12.99
C THR A 128 -3.99 4.16 13.22
N ASP A 129 -3.56 4.87 14.27
CA ASP A 129 -4.07 6.22 14.55
C ASP A 129 -3.71 7.21 13.44
N VAL A 130 -2.49 7.12 12.89
CA VAL A 130 -2.05 7.96 11.76
C VAL A 130 -2.89 7.69 10.51
N GLY A 131 -3.13 6.41 10.18
CA GLY A 131 -3.96 6.02 9.05
C GLY A 131 -5.40 6.53 9.19
N ARG A 132 -6.01 6.34 10.37
CA ARG A 132 -7.35 6.88 10.67
C ARG A 132 -7.40 8.39 10.54
N ALA A 133 -6.45 9.11 11.15
CA ALA A 133 -6.42 10.57 11.14
C ALA A 133 -6.32 11.13 9.71
N TRP A 134 -5.43 10.57 8.88
CA TRP A 134 -5.26 11.03 7.51
C TRP A 134 -6.47 10.68 6.63
N ALA A 135 -7.06 9.51 6.81
CA ALA A 135 -8.29 9.14 6.11
C ALA A 135 -9.45 10.07 6.47
N THR A 136 -9.64 10.39 7.75
CA THR A 136 -10.66 11.36 8.21
C THR A 136 -10.44 12.73 7.59
N GLU A 137 -9.19 13.21 7.54
CA GLU A 137 -8.86 14.49 6.92
C GLU A 137 -9.21 14.50 5.43
N ILE A 138 -8.85 13.44 4.68
CA ILE A 138 -9.17 13.35 3.25
C ILE A 138 -10.69 13.33 3.02
N VAL A 139 -11.42 12.51 3.77
CA VAL A 139 -12.88 12.43 3.68
C VAL A 139 -13.53 13.79 3.99
N SER A 140 -13.02 14.54 4.97
CA SER A 140 -13.55 15.87 5.29
C SER A 140 -13.41 16.90 4.15
N ARG A 141 -12.43 16.70 3.26
CA ARG A 141 -12.18 17.56 2.08
C ARG A 141 -13.03 17.19 0.88
N ARG A 142 -13.70 16.03 0.92
CA ARG A 142 -14.57 15.55 -0.14
C ARG A 142 -15.94 16.22 0.00
N LYS A 143 -16.22 17.18 -0.87
CA LYS A 143 -17.55 17.78 -0.99
C LYS A 143 -18.41 16.83 -1.83
N LYS A 144 -19.37 16.15 -1.23
CA LYS A 144 -20.44 15.54 -2.02
C LYS A 144 -21.41 16.66 -2.39
N SER A 145 -21.64 16.86 -3.69
CA SER A 145 -22.79 17.63 -4.14
C SER A 145 -24.04 16.82 -3.81
N ASP A 146 -24.95 17.40 -3.03
CA ASP A 146 -26.29 16.85 -2.80
C ASP A 146 -27.10 16.77 -4.10
#